data_AF-A0A942I1H2-F1
#
_entry.id   AF-A0A942I1H2-F1
#
_cell.length_a   1.000
_cell.length_b   1.000
_cell.length_c   1.000
_cell.angle_alpha   90.00
_cell.angle_beta   90.00
_cell.angle_gamma   90.00
#
_symmetry.space_group_name_H-M   'P 1'
#
loop_
_entity.id
_entity.type
_entity.pdbx_description
1 polymer ?
#
loop_
_entity_poly.entity_id
_entity_poly.type
_entity_poly.pdbx_seq_one_letter_code
_entity_poly.pdbx_strand_id
1 'polypeptide(L)'
;MTSATDWGRITLRNGLLGRWAAEKLGMTGAEADAYANALANDAFEPERSDVFSKIRKDFDAAGVSQSDEEIRRAMNECMIQAGNLKPRRRGDSLDSAAAVLARNLIKP
;
A
#
# COMPACT_ATOMS: atom_id res chain seq x y z
N MET A 1 12.96 12.50 -0.06
CA MET A 1 11.85 12.50 -1.04
C MET A 1 11.44 11.05 -1.29
N THR A 2 10.25 10.65 -0.84
CA THR A 2 9.67 9.34 -1.19
C THR A 2 9.55 9.26 -2.71
N SER A 3 10.12 8.21 -3.31
CA SER A 3 10.09 8.02 -4.77
C SER A 3 8.64 7.80 -5.22
N ALA A 4 8.32 8.06 -6.49
CA ALA A 4 6.98 7.79 -7.03
C ALA A 4 6.50 6.34 -6.80
N THR A 5 7.43 5.39 -6.65
CA THR A 5 7.17 4.00 -6.27
C THR A 5 6.68 3.86 -4.84
N ASP A 6 7.19 4.68 -3.91
CA ASP A 6 6.81 4.66 -2.50
C ASP A 6 5.40 5.20 -2.28
N TRP A 7 5.03 6.30 -2.96
CA TRP A 7 3.67 6.84 -2.93
C TRP A 7 2.63 5.85 -3.42
N GLY A 8 2.93 5.14 -4.51
CA GLY A 8 2.04 4.09 -5.02
C GLY A 8 1.84 2.95 -4.03
N ARG A 9 2.88 2.55 -3.29
CA ARG A 9 2.75 1.52 -2.24
C ARG A 9 1.95 2.02 -1.03
N ILE A 10 2.17 3.26 -0.61
CA ILE A 10 1.43 3.86 0.52
C ILE A 10 -0.07 4.00 0.16
N THR A 11 -0.38 4.42 -1.07
CA THR A 11 -1.76 4.52 -1.57
C THR A 11 -2.45 3.15 -1.55
N LEU A 12 -1.79 2.11 -2.07
CA LEU A 12 -2.32 0.74 -2.07
C LEU A 12 -2.48 0.20 -0.65
N ARG A 13 -1.49 0.40 0.23
CA ARG A 13 -1.58 0.03 1.65
C ARG A 13 -2.80 0.66 2.30
N ASN A 14 -3.01 1.96 2.12
CA ASN A 14 -4.12 2.66 2.75
C ASN A 14 -5.48 2.21 2.20
N GLY A 15 -5.57 1.96 0.89
CA GLY A 15 -6.80 1.44 0.29
C GLY A 15 -7.16 0.03 0.80
N LEU A 16 -6.17 -0.86 0.90
CA LEU A 16 -6.37 -2.20 1.48
C LEU A 16 -6.77 -2.12 2.95
N LEU A 17 -6.10 -1.27 3.71
CA LEU A 17 -6.41 -1.04 5.13
C LEU A 17 -7.81 -0.45 5.32
N GLY A 18 -8.25 0.44 4.43
CA GLY A 18 -9.59 1.00 4.47
C GLY A 18 -10.67 -0.02 4.16
N ARG A 19 -10.44 -0.97 3.24
CA ARG A 19 -11.36 -2.09 3.04
C ARG A 19 -11.46 -2.96 4.30
N TRP A 20 -10.32 -3.30 4.90
CA TRP A 20 -10.28 -4.04 6.15
C TRP A 20 -11.04 -3.33 7.27
N ALA A 21 -10.82 -2.03 7.45
CA ALA A 21 -11.51 -1.25 8.48
C ALA A 21 -13.02 -1.12 8.20
N ALA A 22 -13.40 -0.88 6.94
CA ALA A 22 -14.80 -0.83 6.51
C ALA A 22 -15.55 -2.14 6.82
N GLU A 23 -14.94 -3.29 6.60
CA GLU A 23 -15.52 -4.59 6.96
C GLU A 23 -15.77 -4.70 8.47
N LYS A 24 -14.84 -4.20 9.30
CA LYS A 24 -15.00 -4.19 10.77
C LYS A 24 -16.07 -3.21 11.25
N LEU A 25 -16.24 -2.10 10.53
CA LEU A 25 -17.30 -1.11 10.75
C LEU A 25 -18.68 -1.59 10.25
N GLY A 26 -18.76 -2.75 9.58
CA GLY A 26 -20.00 -3.26 9.00
C GLY A 26 -20.43 -2.52 7.73
N MET A 27 -19.54 -1.73 7.13
CA MET A 27 -19.79 -1.06 5.85
C MET A 27 -19.71 -2.07 4.71
N THR A 28 -20.57 -1.92 3.70
CA THR A 28 -20.60 -2.83 2.54
C THR A 28 -20.79 -2.07 1.23
N GLY A 29 -20.43 -2.72 0.12
CA GLY A 29 -20.60 -2.18 -1.22
C GLY A 29 -19.95 -0.81 -1.40
N ALA A 30 -20.73 0.16 -1.90
CA ALA A 30 -20.25 1.49 -2.23
C ALA A 30 -19.72 2.29 -1.02
N GLU A 31 -20.26 2.05 0.18
CA GLU A 31 -19.81 2.72 1.40
C GLU A 31 -18.39 2.27 1.78
N ALA A 32 -18.14 0.95 1.74
CA ALA A 32 -16.82 0.39 2.00
C ALA A 32 -15.79 0.85 0.95
N ASP A 33 -16.19 0.92 -0.32
CA ASP A 33 -15.34 1.42 -1.40
C ASP A 33 -15.01 2.92 -1.21
N ALA A 34 -16.00 3.73 -0.81
CA ALA A 34 -15.79 5.15 -0.55
C ALA A 34 -14.83 5.37 0.64
N TYR A 35 -15.00 4.61 1.73
CA TYR A 35 -14.11 4.67 2.89
C TYR A 35 -12.68 4.27 2.52
N ALA A 36 -12.51 3.17 1.78
CA ALA A 36 -11.21 2.73 1.30
C ALA A 36 -10.54 3.76 0.38
N ASN A 37 -11.30 4.39 -0.51
CA ASN A 37 -10.79 5.41 -1.41
C ASN A 37 -10.40 6.69 -0.65
N ALA A 38 -11.15 7.09 0.38
CA ALA A 38 -10.78 8.23 1.22
C ALA A 38 -9.41 8.02 1.88
N LEU A 39 -9.18 6.85 2.48
CA LEU A 39 -7.87 6.53 3.08
C LEU A 39 -6.77 6.39 2.02
N ALA A 40 -7.06 5.88 0.83
CA ALA A 40 -6.11 5.87 -0.26
C ALA A 40 -5.67 7.30 -0.65
N ASN A 41 -6.60 8.25 -0.73
CA ASN A 41 -6.30 9.65 -1.06
C ASN A 41 -5.49 10.37 0.04
N ASP A 42 -5.70 9.99 1.30
CA ASP A 42 -4.86 10.46 2.42
C ASP A 42 -3.37 10.16 2.24
N ALA A 43 -3.02 9.18 1.40
CA ALA A 43 -1.63 8.88 1.06
C ALA A 43 -0.93 10.06 0.40
N PHE A 44 -1.64 10.99 -0.24
CA PHE A 44 -1.09 12.19 -0.90
C PHE A 44 -0.68 13.30 0.09
N GLU A 45 -1.12 13.21 1.36
CA GLU A 45 -0.78 14.16 2.42
C GLU A 45 -0.17 13.47 3.67
N PRO A 46 0.95 12.75 3.55
CA PRO A 46 1.49 11.89 4.62
C PRO A 46 1.95 12.67 5.86
N GLU A 47 2.25 13.96 5.73
CA GLU A 47 2.62 14.81 6.87
C GLU A 47 1.41 15.29 7.69
N ARG A 48 0.22 15.30 7.09
CA ARG A 48 -1.03 15.71 7.74
C ARG A 48 -1.94 14.53 8.07
N SER A 49 -1.85 13.46 7.31
CA SER A 49 -2.76 12.33 7.44
C SER A 49 -2.20 11.27 8.37
N ASP A 50 -2.86 11.12 9.52
CA ASP A 50 -2.67 10.00 10.43
C ASP A 50 -3.79 8.97 10.23
N VAL A 51 -3.54 8.00 9.36
CA VAL A 51 -4.47 6.92 9.02
C VAL A 51 -4.75 6.02 10.22
N PHE A 52 -3.77 5.80 11.10
CA PHE A 52 -3.97 5.01 12.31
C PHE A 52 -4.98 5.70 13.25
N SER A 53 -4.76 6.99 13.53
CA SER A 53 -5.65 7.76 14.39
C SER A 53 -7.07 7.88 13.83
N LYS A 54 -7.22 7.95 12.49
CA LYS A 54 -8.54 7.95 11.82
C LYS A 54 -9.30 6.66 12.08
N ILE A 55 -8.70 5.52 11.72
CA ILE A 55 -9.33 4.20 11.93
C ILE A 55 -9.64 3.95 13.41
N ARG A 56 -8.71 4.31 14.31
CA ARG A 56 -8.93 4.13 15.75
C ARG A 56 -10.16 4.91 16.23
N LYS A 57 -10.32 6.17 15.80
CA LYS A 57 -11.48 7.00 16.12
C LYS A 57 -12.77 6.44 15.55
N ASP A 58 -12.74 5.94 14.31
CA ASP A 58 -13.91 5.34 13.68
C ASP A 58 -14.34 4.06 14.42
N PHE A 59 -13.38 3.24 14.83
CA PHE A 59 -13.65 2.05 15.64
C PHE A 59 -14.20 2.40 17.03
N ASP A 60 -13.65 3.42 17.69
CA ASP A 60 -14.20 3.91 18.97
C ASP A 60 -15.63 4.42 18.82
N ALA A 61 -15.91 5.18 17.76
CA ALA A 61 -17.24 5.71 17.48
C ALA A 61 -18.27 4.61 17.16
N ALA A 62 -17.84 3.54 16.49
CA ALA A 62 -18.67 2.39 16.13
C ALA A 62 -18.73 1.30 17.22
N GLY A 63 -17.97 1.43 18.30
CA GLY A 63 -17.88 0.41 19.36
C GLY A 63 -17.19 -0.89 18.91
N VAL A 64 -16.32 -0.82 17.90
CA VAL A 64 -15.56 -1.96 17.38
C VAL A 64 -14.36 -2.23 18.29
N SER A 65 -14.36 -3.40 18.95
CA SER A 65 -13.23 -3.85 19.78
C SER A 65 -12.07 -4.35 18.90
N GLN A 66 -11.21 -3.43 18.49
CA GLN A 66 -9.89 -3.72 17.92
C GLN A 66 -8.83 -2.96 18.70
N SER A 67 -7.82 -3.68 19.16
CA SER A 67 -6.67 -3.11 19.86
C SER A 67 -5.77 -2.33 18.92
N ASP A 68 -5.01 -1.38 19.48
CA ASP A 68 -4.00 -0.63 18.75
C ASP A 68 -2.98 -1.56 18.06
N GLU A 69 -2.57 -2.65 18.73
CA GLU A 69 -1.70 -3.68 18.16
C GLU A 69 -2.31 -4.38 16.94
N GLU A 70 -3.61 -4.70 16.97
CA GLU A 70 -4.30 -5.30 15.82
C GLU A 70 -4.35 -4.35 14.62
N ILE A 71 -4.62 -3.07 14.86
CA ILE A 71 -4.62 -2.05 13.80
C ILE A 71 -3.20 -1.91 13.22
N ARG A 72 -2.16 -1.81 14.06
CA ARG A 72 -0.76 -1.74 13.60
C ARG A 72 -0.34 -2.98 12.84
N ARG A 73 -0.79 -4.16 13.27
CA ARG A 73 -0.56 -5.41 12.56
C ARG A 73 -1.22 -5.39 11.18
N ALA A 74 -2.48 -4.97 11.09
CA ALA A 74 -3.18 -4.84 9.81
C ALA A 74 -2.46 -3.85 8.87
N MET A 75 -1.95 -2.72 9.38
CA MET A 75 -1.14 -1.78 8.59
C MET A 75 0.10 -2.43 7.98
N ASN A 76 0.82 -3.23 8.77
CA ASN A 76 2.01 -3.95 8.33
C ASN A 76 1.68 -5.03 7.29
N GLU A 77 0.63 -5.82 7.53
CA GLU A 77 0.17 -6.85 6.60
C GLU A 77 -0.28 -6.25 5.27
N CYS A 78 -1.02 -5.14 5.30
CA CYS A 78 -1.42 -4.40 4.10
C CYS A 78 -0.21 -3.83 3.34
N MET A 79 0.84 -3.41 4.04
CA MET A 79 2.07 -2.93 3.40
C MET A 79 2.81 -4.05 2.66
N ILE A 80 2.87 -5.25 3.24
CA ILE A 80 3.43 -6.44 2.59
C ILE A 80 2.60 -6.81 1.35
N GLN A 81 1.27 -6.84 1.48
CA GLN A 81 0.36 -7.13 0.36
C GLN A 81 0.51 -6.10 -0.78
N ALA A 82 0.58 -4.81 -0.47
CA ALA A 82 0.82 -3.75 -1.45
C ALA A 82 2.16 -3.92 -2.19
N GLY A 83 3.19 -4.42 -1.50
CA GLY A 83 4.49 -4.78 -2.09
C GLY A 83 4.40 -5.96 -3.07
N ASN A 84 3.53 -6.92 -2.80
CA ASN A 84 3.32 -8.11 -3.64
C ASN A 84 2.43 -7.85 -4.85
N LEU A 85 1.52 -6.86 -4.77
CA LEU A 85 0.56 -6.53 -5.83
C LEU A 85 1.20 -5.91 -7.08
N LYS A 86 2.37 -5.28 -6.95
CA LYS A 86 3.16 -4.87 -8.12
C LYS A 86 4.08 -6.02 -8.54
N PRO A 87 3.89 -6.64 -9.72
CA PRO A 87 4.93 -7.50 -10.26
C PRO A 87 6.19 -6.65 -10.44
N ARG A 88 7.34 -7.18 -10.03
CA ARG A 88 8.63 -6.69 -10.50
C ARG A 88 8.49 -6.46 -12.00
N ARG A 89 8.72 -5.24 -12.49
CA ARG A 89 9.00 -5.06 -13.93
C ARG A 89 10.19 -5.98 -14.24
N ARG A 90 9.91 -7.15 -14.77
CA ARG A 90 10.90 -8.03 -15.37
C ARG A 90 11.24 -7.34 -16.70
N GLY A 91 12.11 -6.32 -16.66
CA GLY A 91 12.29 -5.47 -17.83
C GLY A 91 13.24 -4.27 -17.68
N ASP A 92 13.68 -3.88 -16.49
CA ASP A 92 14.74 -2.86 -16.37
C ASP A 92 16.12 -3.53 -16.36
N SER A 93 16.37 -4.34 -17.39
CA SER A 93 17.71 -4.68 -17.81
C SER A 93 18.15 -3.63 -18.83
N LEU A 94 18.73 -2.55 -18.34
CA LEU A 94 19.59 -1.69 -19.16
C LEU A 94 20.92 -2.39 -19.54
N ASP A 95 21.15 -3.63 -19.08
CA ASP A 95 22.37 -4.39 -19.35
C ASP A 95 22.19 -5.62 -20.26
N SER A 96 21.02 -5.82 -20.90
CA SER A 96 20.84 -6.95 -21.83
C SER A 96 21.39 -6.70 -23.23
N ALA A 97 21.68 -5.44 -23.60
CA ALA A 97 22.46 -5.13 -24.80
C ALA A 97 23.98 -5.22 -24.51
N ALA A 98 24.42 -4.84 -23.31
CA ALA A 98 25.82 -4.92 -22.89
C ALA A 98 26.30 -6.37 -22.72
N ALA A 99 25.48 -7.25 -22.13
CA ALA A 99 25.84 -8.65 -21.89
C ALA A 99 25.95 -9.51 -23.17
N VAL A 100 25.25 -9.14 -24.26
CA VAL A 100 25.32 -9.86 -25.54
C VAL A 100 26.50 -9.37 -26.39
N LEU A 101 26.85 -8.08 -26.32
CA LEU A 101 28.01 -7.51 -27.02
C LEU A 101 29.36 -7.91 -26.39
N ALA A 102 29.42 -8.08 -25.07
CA ALA A 102 30.65 -8.50 -24.39
C ALA A 102 31.07 -9.94 -24.73
N ARG A 103 30.16 -10.80 -25.21
CA ARG A 103 30.45 -12.21 -25.52
C ARG A 103 31.03 -12.46 -26.91
N ASN A 104 31.07 -11.43 -27.77
CA ASN A 104 31.60 -11.52 -29.15
C ASN A 104 32.94 -10.78 -29.35
N LEU A 105 33.53 -10.17 -28.32
CA LEU A 105 34.76 -9.37 -28.41
C LEU A 105 35.99 -10.02 -27.76
N ILE A 106 35.90 -11.27 -27.32
CA ILE A 106 37.04 -12.04 -26.84
C ILE A 106 37.10 -13.36 -27.60
N LYS A 107 37.79 -13.34 -28.73
CA LYS A 107 38.53 -14.50 -29.25
C LYS A 107 39.86 -13.99 -29.84
N PRO A 108 41.00 -14.65 -29.56
CA PRO A 108 42.22 -14.47 -30.34
C PRO A 108 42.03 -15.02 -31.77
#